data_AF-A0A3B9IBL4-F1
#
_entry.id   AF-A0A3B9IBL4-F1
#
_cell.length_a   1.000
_cell.length_b   1.000
_cell.length_c   1.000
_cell.angle_alpha   90.00
_cell.angle_beta   90.00
_cell.angle_gamma   90.00
#
_symmetry.space_group_name_H-M   'P 1'
#
loop_
_entity.id
_entity.type
_entity.pdbx_description
1 polymer ?
#
loop_
_entity_poly.entity_id
_entity_poly.type
_entity_poly.pdbx_seq_one_letter_code
_entity_poly.pdbx_strand_id
1 'polypeptide(L)'
;MYITINHLDDYMNRVKVGDELSLRPDPDNPYDDEALKVMDAKGTQVGWVANSVCTVARGTYSAGRVYDQLQNMPRCKVLFILDDRAIAEIF
;
A
#
# COMPACT_ATOMS: atom_id res chain seq x y z
N MET A 1 3.95 -11.79 0.50
CA MET A 1 2.80 -11.38 1.36
C MET A 1 1.93 -10.43 0.57
N TYR A 2 0.59 -10.56 0.56
CA TYR A 2 -0.27 -9.66 -0.23
C TYR A 2 -0.87 -8.54 0.62
N ILE A 3 -0.97 -7.34 0.06
CA ILE A 3 -1.58 -6.16 0.68
C ILE A 3 -2.63 -5.54 -0.24
N THR A 4 -3.58 -4.82 0.37
CA THR A 4 -4.48 -3.92 -0.36
C THR A 4 -3.95 -2.50 -0.25
N ILE A 5 -3.87 -1.81 -1.39
CA ILE A 5 -3.53 -0.39 -1.49
C ILE A 5 -4.82 0.35 -1.81
N ASN A 6 -5.15 1.38 -1.03
CA ASN A 6 -6.34 2.21 -1.21
C ASN A 6 -5.99 3.66 -1.55
N HIS A 7 -7.02 4.42 -1.97
CA HIS A 7 -6.91 5.82 -2.39
C HIS A 7 -6.01 5.99 -3.62
N LEU A 8 -6.14 5.08 -4.58
CA LEU A 8 -5.50 5.21 -5.88
C LEU A 8 -6.23 6.19 -6.81
N ASP A 9 -7.40 6.69 -6.43
CA ASP A 9 -8.28 7.56 -7.24
C ASP A 9 -7.56 8.79 -7.81
N ASP A 10 -6.75 9.45 -7.01
CA ASP A 10 -5.98 10.64 -7.41
C ASP A 10 -4.86 10.30 -8.42
N TYR A 11 -4.56 9.01 -8.59
CA TYR A 11 -3.38 8.50 -9.29
C TYR A 11 -3.68 7.31 -10.22
N MET A 12 -4.95 7.01 -10.55
CA MET A 12 -5.33 5.81 -11.33
C MET A 12 -4.53 5.67 -12.64
N ASN A 13 -4.12 6.77 -13.26
CA ASN A 13 -3.33 6.76 -14.50
C ASN A 13 -1.81 6.59 -14.29
N ARG A 14 -1.33 6.57 -13.04
CA ARG A 14 0.09 6.55 -12.67
C ARG A 14 0.60 5.19 -12.19
N VAL A 15 -0.29 4.33 -11.70
CA VAL A 15 0.05 2.99 -11.23
C VAL A 15 -0.44 1.96 -12.25
N LYS A 16 0.42 1.04 -12.63
CA LYS A 16 0.13 -0.05 -13.58
C LYS A 16 0.39 -1.40 -12.94
N VAL A 17 -0.30 -2.42 -13.45
CA VAL A 17 0.01 -3.81 -13.09
C VAL A 17 1.46 -4.10 -13.48
N GLY A 18 2.22 -4.63 -12.53
CA GLY A 18 3.64 -4.91 -12.65
C GLY A 18 4.56 -3.85 -12.05
N ASP A 19 4.05 -2.67 -11.68
CA ASP A 19 4.87 -1.61 -11.08
C ASP A 19 5.39 -2.04 -9.70
N GLU A 20 6.64 -1.66 -9.43
CA GLU A 20 7.26 -1.79 -8.12
C GLU A 20 7.11 -0.49 -7.34
N LEU A 21 6.53 -0.57 -6.15
CA LEU A 21 6.26 0.54 -5.26
C LEU A 21 7.03 0.34 -3.95
N SER A 22 7.32 1.43 -3.24
CA SER A 22 7.99 1.41 -1.93
C SER A 22 6.98 1.68 -0.83
N LEU A 23 7.05 0.94 0.28
CA LEU A 23 6.24 1.24 1.46
C LEU A 23 7.06 2.04 2.48
N ARG A 24 6.43 3.06 3.06
CA ARG A 24 7.07 3.97 4.02
C ARG A 24 6.14 4.22 5.21
N PRO A 25 6.65 4.12 6.46
CA PRO A 25 5.91 4.59 7.62
C PRO A 25 5.44 6.04 7.44
N ASP A 26 4.25 6.35 7.91
CA ASP A 26 3.66 7.68 7.92
C ASP A 26 3.50 8.19 9.37
N PRO A 27 4.59 8.59 10.03
CA PRO A 27 4.56 8.95 11.46
C PRO A 27 3.74 10.22 11.75
N ASP A 28 3.48 11.03 10.72
CA ASP A 28 2.72 12.28 10.84
C ASP A 28 1.22 12.07 10.57
N ASN A 29 0.76 10.83 10.38
CA ASN A 29 -0.63 10.54 10.14
C ASN A 29 -1.47 10.84 11.40
N PRO A 30 -2.47 11.73 11.34
CA PRO A 30 -3.23 12.13 12.53
C PRO A 30 -4.26 11.08 12.98
N TYR A 31 -4.48 10.03 12.20
CA TYR A 31 -5.53 9.02 12.45
C TYR A 31 -4.98 7.65 12.86
N ASP A 32 -3.78 7.28 12.37
CA ASP A 32 -3.24 5.93 12.47
C ASP A 32 -1.71 5.99 12.47
N ASP A 33 -1.10 5.74 13.63
CA ASP A 33 0.34 5.76 13.84
C ASP A 33 1.07 4.56 13.19
N GLU A 34 0.32 3.55 12.75
CA GLU A 34 0.81 2.40 11.98
C GLU A 34 0.60 2.56 10.46
N ALA A 35 0.18 3.76 10.01
CA ALA A 35 -0.08 4.02 8.61
C ALA A 35 1.17 3.80 7.74
N LEU A 36 0.98 3.12 6.62
CA LEU A 36 2.01 2.85 5.61
C LEU A 36 1.64 3.53 4.29
N LYS A 37 2.40 4.57 3.94
CA LYS A 37 2.34 5.22 2.62
C LYS A 37 2.91 4.31 1.55
N VAL A 38 2.31 4.35 0.38
CA VAL A 38 2.80 3.71 -0.83
C VAL A 38 3.34 4.76 -1.77
N MET A 39 4.59 4.61 -2.19
CA MET A 39 5.35 5.58 -2.98
C MET A 39 5.75 4.98 -4.32
N ASP A 40 5.63 5.76 -5.40
CA ASP A 40 6.16 5.39 -6.70
C ASP A 40 7.70 5.53 -6.77
N ALA A 41 8.28 5.13 -7.90
CA ALA A 41 9.73 5.23 -8.13
C ALA A 41 10.26 6.68 -8.13
N LYS A 42 9.40 7.69 -8.26
CA LYS A 42 9.75 9.12 -8.21
C LYS A 42 9.64 9.69 -6.79
N GLY A 43 9.25 8.88 -5.81
CA GLY A 43 9.00 9.33 -4.45
C GLY A 43 7.71 10.13 -4.29
N THR A 44 6.77 9.99 -5.22
CA THR A 44 5.42 10.55 -5.09
C THR A 44 4.52 9.53 -4.41
N GLN A 45 3.74 9.97 -3.44
CA GLN A 45 2.76 9.11 -2.79
C GLN A 45 1.63 8.78 -3.78
N VAL A 46 1.26 7.50 -3.86
CA VAL A 46 0.18 7.01 -4.74
C VAL A 46 -0.96 6.34 -3.98
N GLY A 47 -0.84 6.16 -2.67
CA GLY A 47 -1.88 5.61 -1.82
C GLY A 47 -1.37 5.21 -0.45
N TRP A 48 -2.17 4.44 0.28
CA TRP A 48 -1.82 3.85 1.57
C TRP A 48 -2.14 2.35 1.59
N VAL A 49 -1.41 1.59 2.40
CA VAL A 49 -1.79 0.23 2.73
C VAL A 49 -3.07 0.28 3.57
N ALA A 50 -4.08 -0.49 3.19
CA ALA A 50 -5.35 -0.55 3.90
C ALA A 50 -5.14 -1.10 5.33
N ASN A 51 -5.71 -0.43 6.34
CA ASN A 51 -5.62 -0.87 7.74
C ASN A 51 -6.96 -1.31 8.36
N SER A 52 -8.11 -1.00 7.74
CA SER A 52 -9.43 -1.29 8.30
C SER A 52 -10.07 -2.53 7.68
N VAL A 53 -10.91 -3.24 8.46
CA VAL A 53 -11.60 -4.47 7.99
C VAL A 53 -12.48 -4.25 6.75
N CYS A 54 -13.01 -3.05 6.56
CA CYS A 54 -13.84 -2.69 5.41
C CYS A 54 -13.02 -2.33 4.16
N THR A 55 -11.73 -2.05 4.32
CA THR A 55 -10.84 -1.60 3.25
C THR A 55 -9.85 -2.69 2.81
N VAL A 56 -9.52 -3.62 3.70
CA VAL A 56 -8.64 -4.75 3.42
C VAL A 56 -9.39 -5.81 2.61
N ALA A 57 -8.92 -6.07 1.39
CA ALA A 57 -9.45 -7.17 0.58
C ALA A 57 -9.19 -8.53 1.25
N ARG A 58 -10.16 -9.43 1.19
CA ARG A 58 -10.01 -10.79 1.76
C ARG A 58 -8.79 -11.49 1.15
N GLY A 59 -7.95 -12.07 2.01
CA GLY A 59 -6.70 -12.73 1.60
C GLY A 59 -5.48 -11.80 1.57
N THR A 60 -5.62 -10.54 1.94
CA THR A 60 -4.51 -9.58 2.10
C THR A 60 -4.30 -9.19 3.56
N TYR A 61 -3.15 -8.60 3.86
CA TYR A 61 -2.74 -8.15 5.20
C TYR A 61 -2.98 -6.64 5.37
N SER A 62 -3.31 -6.24 6.61
CA SER A 62 -3.47 -4.84 6.99
C SER A 62 -2.12 -4.15 7.21
N ALA A 63 -2.12 -2.81 7.21
CA ALA A 63 -0.92 -2.02 7.48
C ALA A 63 -0.24 -2.40 8.81
N GLY A 64 -0.99 -2.48 9.92
CA GLY A 64 -0.42 -2.84 11.23
C GLY A 64 0.21 -4.23 11.25
N ARG A 65 -0.44 -5.24 10.62
CA ARG A 65 0.11 -6.61 10.50
C ARG A 65 1.40 -6.64 9.69
N VAL A 66 1.49 -5.79 8.68
CA VAL A 66 2.66 -5.68 7.82
C VAL A 66 3.76 -4.94 8.58
N TYR A 67 3.44 -3.84 9.27
CA TYR A 67 4.38 -2.97 9.98
C TYR A 67 5.33 -3.73 10.91
N ASP A 68 4.79 -4.62 11.74
CA ASP A 68 5.59 -5.48 12.64
C ASP A 68 6.58 -6.39 11.91
N GLN A 69 6.28 -6.74 10.66
CA GLN A 69 7.09 -7.62 9.82
C GLN A 69 8.10 -6.84 8.94
N LEU A 70 7.99 -5.51 8.87
CA LEU A 70 8.85 -4.67 8.05
C LEU A 70 10.16 -4.31 8.75
N GLN A 71 11.07 -5.26 8.85
CA GLN A 71 12.44 -4.97 9.30
C GLN A 71 13.28 -4.24 8.22
N ASN A 72 12.90 -4.32 6.93
CA ASN A 72 13.73 -3.85 5.81
C ASN A 72 12.93 -3.15 4.69
N MET A 73 12.53 -1.89 4.89
CA MET A 73 11.99 -0.97 3.85
C MET A 73 11.37 -1.70 2.64
N PRO A 74 10.23 -2.38 2.83
CA PRO A 74 9.72 -3.34 1.85
C PRO A 74 9.35 -2.63 0.54
N ARG A 75 9.48 -3.38 -0.54
CA ARG A 75 8.83 -3.03 -1.80
C ARG A 75 7.63 -3.91 -2.01
N CYS A 76 6.77 -3.51 -2.92
CA CYS A 76 5.69 -4.36 -3.38
C CYS A 76 5.50 -4.24 -4.88
N LYS A 77 4.98 -5.31 -5.50
CA LYS A 77 4.66 -5.37 -6.91
C LYS A 77 3.16 -5.38 -7.08
N VAL A 78 2.63 -4.47 -7.90
CA VAL A 78 1.20 -4.41 -8.19
C VAL A 78 0.81 -5.61 -9.06
N LEU A 79 -0.17 -6.39 -8.60
CA LEU A 79 -0.65 -7.57 -9.32
C LEU A 79 -2.03 -7.34 -9.94
N PHE A 80 -2.89 -6.60 -9.23
CA PHE A 80 -4.24 -6.31 -9.68
C PHE A 80 -4.59 -4.86 -9.37
N ILE A 81 -5.28 -4.21 -10.30
CA ILE A 81 -5.84 -2.87 -10.12
C ILE A 81 -7.35 -3.01 -10.30
N LEU A 82 -8.08 -2.51 -9.31
CA LEU A 82 -9.53 -2.33 -9.31
C LEU A 82 -9.81 -0.83 -9.50
N ASP A 83 -11.00 -0.35 -9.16
CA ASP A 83 -11.35 1.07 -9.27
C ASP A 83 -10.41 1.95 -8.41
N ASP A 84 -10.67 2.03 -7.11
CA ASP A 84 -9.93 2.88 -6.15
C ASP A 84 -8.79 2.14 -5.42
N ARG A 85 -8.56 0.88 -5.80
CA ARG A 85 -7.72 -0.07 -5.05
C ARG A 85 -6.79 -0.88 -5.93
N ALA A 86 -5.71 -1.36 -5.33
CA ALA A 86 -4.84 -2.36 -5.93
C ALA A 86 -4.49 -3.45 -4.92
N ILE A 87 -4.21 -4.64 -5.44
CA ILE A 87 -3.60 -5.73 -4.67
C ILE A 87 -2.15 -5.85 -5.11
N ALA A 88 -1.24 -5.84 -4.15
CA ALA A 88 0.20 -5.92 -4.39
C ALA A 88 0.86 -7.01 -3.54
N GLU A 89 1.96 -7.56 -4.04
CA GLU A 89 2.79 -8.53 -3.33
C GLU A 89 4.04 -7.87 -2.78
N ILE A 90 4.25 -7.95 -1.47
CA ILE A 90 5.47 -7.53 -0.78
C ILE A 90 6.59 -8.53 -1.01
N PHE A 91 7.79 -8.01 -1.31
CA PHE A 91 9.05 -8.73 -1.49
C PHE A 91 10.25 -7.94 -0.94
#